data_AF-A0A9X3CU98-F1
#
_entry.id   AF-A0A9X3CU98-F1
#
_cell.length_a   1.000
_cell.length_b   1.000
_cell.length_c   1.000
_cell.angle_alpha   90.00
_cell.angle_beta   90.00
_cell.angle_gamma   90.00
#
_symmetry.space_group_name_H-M   'P 1'
#
loop_
_entity.id
_entity.type
_entity.pdbx_description
1 polymer ?
#
loop_
_entity_poly.entity_id
_entity_poly.type
_entity_poly.pdbx_seq_one_letter_code
_entity_poly.pdbx_strand_id
1 'polypeptide(L)'
;MNKLLLATLFTASLSGCSVYNMAKEVSQMINYDVTSNDVYFNSSDGSQYLVAPNRNKEKHQILVCYNNEGLFSYTAEEPLRAAANEWLEQNRVGAIATEGNKNSGVVEARVCYEYLYEAPQPIGAYLDEETGEVVIVGEKILEDDNAA
;
A
#
# COMPACT_ATOMS: atom_id res chain seq x y z
N MET A 1 39.43 28.01 -42.83
CA MET A 1 38.02 28.42 -43.03
C MET A 1 37.13 27.55 -42.15
N ASN A 2 36.52 28.15 -41.14
CA ASN A 2 35.45 27.59 -40.32
C ASN A 2 34.21 27.26 -41.16
N LYS A 3 33.63 26.07 -40.97
CA LYS A 3 32.19 25.75 -40.98
C LYS A 3 32.03 24.44 -40.17
N LEU A 4 31.86 24.48 -38.84
CA LEU A 4 30.58 24.61 -38.12
C LEU A 4 29.43 23.82 -38.73
N LEU A 5 28.76 23.07 -37.85
CA LEU A 5 27.42 22.46 -37.95
C LEU A 5 27.38 21.02 -38.50
N LEU A 6 27.32 20.05 -37.59
CA LEU A 6 26.08 19.30 -37.33
C LEU A 6 26.25 18.48 -36.04
N ALA A 7 26.22 19.16 -34.89
CA ALA A 7 25.89 18.49 -33.63
C ALA A 7 24.36 18.34 -33.62
N THR A 8 23.86 17.26 -34.22
CA THR A 8 22.46 16.84 -34.04
C THR A 8 22.30 16.42 -32.59
N LEU A 9 21.90 17.40 -31.77
CA LEU A 9 21.28 17.19 -30.47
C LEU A 9 20.04 16.31 -30.68
N PHE A 10 20.21 15.00 -30.48
CA PHE A 10 19.11 14.14 -30.08
C PHE A 10 18.71 14.56 -28.66
N THR A 11 17.96 15.65 -28.57
CA THR A 11 17.10 15.89 -27.42
C THR A 11 15.96 14.90 -27.56
N ALA A 12 16.22 13.65 -27.18
CA ALA A 12 15.16 12.71 -26.88
C ALA A 12 14.37 13.32 -25.72
N SER A 13 13.26 13.94 -26.05
CA SER A 13 12.22 14.37 -25.14
C SER A 13 11.62 13.13 -24.47
N LEU A 14 12.35 12.54 -23.53
CA LEU A 14 11.79 11.65 -22.50
C LEU A 14 11.11 12.53 -21.43
N SER A 15 10.29 13.48 -21.86
CA SER A 15 9.64 14.45 -20.99
C SER A 15 8.24 13.97 -20.68
N GLY A 16 8.04 13.45 -19.48
CA GLY A 16 6.72 13.45 -18.85
C GLY A 16 6.40 12.19 -18.05
N CYS A 17 6.07 11.09 -18.73
CA CYS A 17 5.41 9.95 -18.06
C CYS A 17 6.37 8.81 -17.67
N SER A 18 7.40 8.52 -18.46
CA SER A 18 8.28 7.36 -18.21
C SER A 18 9.25 7.58 -17.05
N VAL A 19 9.83 8.78 -16.92
CA VAL A 19 10.80 9.11 -15.87
C VAL A 19 10.14 9.19 -14.49
N TYR A 20 8.92 9.75 -14.41
CA TYR A 20 8.17 9.85 -13.16
C TYR A 20 7.82 8.46 -12.58
N ASN A 21 7.35 7.56 -13.44
CA ASN A 21 7.05 6.18 -13.04
C ASN A 21 8.31 5.39 -12.68
N MET A 22 9.41 5.58 -13.41
CA MET A 22 10.69 4.92 -13.12
C MET A 22 11.30 5.38 -11.78
N ALA A 23 11.28 6.67 -11.47
CA ALA A 23 11.78 7.18 -10.19
C ALA A 23 10.99 6.62 -9.00
N LYS A 24 9.69 6.45 -9.18
CA LYS A 24 8.78 5.88 -8.18
C LYS A 24 8.99 4.39 -7.99
N GLU A 25 9.15 3.63 -9.07
CA GLU A 25 9.50 2.20 -9.05
C GLU A 25 10.81 1.96 -8.27
N VAL A 26 11.86 2.72 -8.60
CA VAL A 26 13.15 2.64 -7.89
C VAL A 26 12.99 2.97 -6.41
N SER A 27 12.22 4.00 -6.07
CA SER A 27 11.97 4.35 -4.67
C SER A 27 11.23 3.23 -3.93
N GLN A 28 10.29 2.54 -4.57
CA GLN A 28 9.58 1.42 -3.98
C GLN A 28 10.51 0.21 -3.78
N MET A 29 11.37 -0.12 -4.76
CA MET A 29 12.36 -1.19 -4.60
C MET A 29 13.38 -0.91 -3.48
N ILE A 30 13.70 0.36 -3.23
CA ILE A 30 14.56 0.74 -2.10
C ILE A 30 13.82 0.61 -0.77
N ASN A 31 12.57 1.09 -0.70
CA ASN A 31 11.81 1.16 0.55
C ASN A 31 11.18 -0.18 0.96
N TYR A 32 10.96 -1.10 0.03
CA TYR A 32 10.27 -2.37 0.24
C TYR A 32 11.15 -3.53 -0.23
N ASP A 33 11.08 -4.66 0.48
CA ASP A 33 11.83 -5.86 0.09
C ASP A 33 11.01 -6.77 -0.82
N VAL A 34 10.73 -6.30 -2.03
CA VAL A 34 9.86 -6.96 -3.02
C VAL A 34 10.47 -8.22 -3.66
N THR A 35 11.75 -8.49 -3.40
CA THR A 35 12.50 -9.61 -4.02
C THR A 35 12.62 -10.85 -3.11
N SER A 36 12.24 -10.74 -1.84
CA SER A 36 12.25 -11.89 -0.92
C SER A 36 11.11 -12.85 -1.25
N ASN A 37 11.28 -14.16 -1.04
CA ASN A 37 10.19 -15.13 -1.20
C ASN A 37 9.09 -14.96 -0.15
N ASP A 38 9.37 -14.28 0.96
CA ASP A 38 8.43 -14.12 2.08
C ASP A 38 7.34 -13.08 1.79
N VAL A 39 7.38 -12.42 0.62
CA VAL A 39 6.39 -11.41 0.22
C VAL A 39 5.16 -12.00 -0.46
N TYR A 40 5.20 -13.26 -0.90
CA TYR A 40 4.06 -13.87 -1.56
C TYR A 40 3.00 -14.24 -0.51
N PHE A 41 1.84 -13.62 -0.65
CA PHE A 41 0.69 -13.79 0.24
C PHE A 41 -0.45 -14.47 -0.52
N ASN A 42 -0.90 -15.63 -0.03
CA ASN A 42 -2.08 -16.30 -0.56
C ASN A 42 -3.29 -15.82 0.24
N SER A 43 -4.15 -15.03 -0.40
CA SER A 43 -5.36 -14.51 0.24
C SER A 43 -6.46 -15.58 0.24
N SER A 44 -7.38 -15.44 1.19
CA SER A 44 -8.60 -16.22 1.31
C SER A 44 -9.51 -16.19 0.06
N ASP A 45 -9.34 -15.18 -0.81
CA ASP A 45 -10.06 -15.08 -2.08
C ASP A 45 -9.56 -16.09 -3.15
N GLY A 46 -8.47 -16.80 -2.88
CA GLY A 46 -7.83 -17.76 -3.79
C GLY A 46 -6.77 -17.13 -4.71
N SER A 47 -6.55 -15.83 -4.63
CA SER A 47 -5.51 -15.10 -5.36
C SER A 47 -4.19 -15.08 -4.57
N GLN A 48 -3.09 -14.93 -5.29
CA GLN A 48 -1.79 -14.64 -4.71
C GLN A 48 -1.42 -13.17 -4.96
N TYR A 49 -0.96 -12.50 -3.92
CA TYR A 49 -0.52 -11.12 -3.92
C TYR A 49 0.94 -11.03 -3.48
N LEU A 50 1.59 -9.92 -3.79
CA LEU A 50 2.84 -9.53 -3.17
C LEU A 50 2.52 -8.56 -2.05
N VAL A 51 2.88 -8.85 -0.80
CA VAL A 51 2.74 -7.94 0.34
C VAL A 51 4.12 -7.72 0.95
N ALA A 52 4.64 -6.51 0.81
CA ALA A 52 5.96 -6.13 1.30
C ALA A 52 5.82 -5.00 2.34
N PRO A 53 6.12 -5.25 3.64
CA PRO A 53 6.20 -4.18 4.62
C PRO A 53 7.39 -3.26 4.35
N ASN A 54 7.27 -1.99 4.74
CA ASN A 54 8.36 -1.02 4.57
C ASN A 54 9.60 -1.46 5.38
N ARG A 55 10.78 -1.33 4.79
CA ARG A 55 12.06 -1.60 5.46
C ARG A 55 12.24 -0.71 6.70
N ASN A 56 11.74 0.53 6.66
CA ASN A 56 11.62 1.36 7.84
C ASN A 56 10.30 1.08 8.58
N LYS A 57 10.40 0.34 9.68
CA LYS A 57 9.26 -0.06 10.53
C LYS A 57 8.51 1.11 11.17
N GLU A 58 9.15 2.27 11.31
CA GLU A 58 8.52 3.47 11.89
C GLU A 58 7.52 4.14 10.94
N LYS A 59 7.60 3.85 9.63
CA LYS A 59 6.72 4.48 8.64
C LYS A 59 5.30 3.90 8.60
N HIS A 60 5.09 2.73 9.21
CA HIS A 60 3.80 2.04 9.23
C HIS A 60 3.16 1.95 7.83
N GLN A 61 3.97 1.50 6.87
CA GLN A 61 3.60 1.39 5.47
C GLN A 61 3.74 -0.05 4.97
N ILE A 62 2.83 -0.46 4.10
CA ILE A 62 2.90 -1.72 3.35
C ILE A 62 2.67 -1.45 1.87
N LEU A 63 3.41 -2.15 1.02
CA LEU A 63 3.23 -2.18 -0.42
C LEU A 63 2.55 -3.49 -0.80
N VAL A 64 1.43 -3.43 -1.52
CA VAL A 64 0.66 -4.59 -1.95
C VAL A 64 0.51 -4.59 -3.46
N CYS A 65 0.90 -5.67 -4.14
CA CYS A 65 0.85 -5.77 -5.60
C CYS A 65 0.10 -7.00 -6.07
N TYR A 66 -0.52 -6.90 -7.25
CA TYR A 66 -0.98 -8.08 -7.98
C TYR A 66 0.23 -8.94 -8.37
N ASN A 67 0.12 -10.25 -8.20
CA ASN A 67 1.14 -11.18 -8.68
C ASN A 67 1.11 -11.36 -10.21
N ASN A 68 -0.03 -11.07 -10.84
CA ASN A 68 -0.20 -11.20 -12.28
C ASN A 68 0.68 -10.17 -13.02
N GLU A 69 1.56 -10.65 -13.89
CA GLU A 69 2.36 -9.80 -14.76
C GLU A 69 1.47 -9.17 -15.84
N GLY A 70 1.50 -7.83 -15.97
CA GLY A 70 0.86 -7.16 -17.09
C GLY A 70 0.36 -5.76 -16.78
N LEU A 71 0.82 -4.79 -17.58
CA LEU A 71 0.43 -3.37 -17.54
C LEU A 71 -1.08 -3.13 -17.77
N PHE A 72 -1.81 -4.14 -18.29
CA PHE A 72 -3.25 -4.11 -18.57
C PHE A 72 -4.09 -4.94 -17.59
N SER A 73 -3.49 -5.46 -16.53
CA SER A 73 -4.20 -6.21 -15.49
C SER A 73 -4.85 -5.27 -14.48
N TYR A 74 -5.83 -5.82 -13.73
CA TYR A 74 -6.69 -5.12 -12.77
C TYR A 74 -5.96 -3.99 -12.01
N THR A 75 -6.45 -2.75 -12.14
CA THR A 75 -5.95 -1.59 -11.39
C THR A 75 -6.83 -1.26 -10.18
N ALA A 76 -7.79 -2.13 -9.88
CA ALA A 76 -8.71 -1.96 -8.78
C ALA A 76 -7.94 -1.98 -7.46
N GLU A 77 -8.15 -0.93 -6.66
CA GLU A 77 -7.56 -0.78 -5.33
C GLU A 77 -8.19 -1.74 -4.33
N GLU A 78 -9.51 -1.96 -4.40
CA GLU A 78 -10.26 -2.71 -3.38
C GLU A 78 -9.70 -4.12 -3.12
N PRO A 79 -9.36 -4.94 -4.13
CA PRO A 79 -8.77 -6.27 -3.87
C PRO A 79 -7.41 -6.19 -3.17
N LEU A 80 -6.58 -5.20 -3.52
CA LEU A 80 -5.27 -5.02 -2.88
C LEU A 80 -5.41 -4.49 -1.45
N ARG A 81 -6.42 -3.68 -1.18
CA ARG A 81 -6.76 -3.23 0.17
C ARG A 81 -7.30 -4.37 1.03
N ALA A 82 -8.13 -5.24 0.45
CA ALA A 82 -8.61 -6.44 1.13
C ALA A 82 -7.45 -7.38 1.49
N ALA A 83 -6.55 -7.65 0.54
CA ALA A 83 -5.34 -8.43 0.77
C ALA A 83 -4.41 -7.78 1.81
N ALA A 84 -4.30 -6.45 1.81
CA ALA A 84 -3.55 -5.69 2.80
C ALA A 84 -4.09 -5.92 4.23
N ASN A 85 -5.41 -5.80 4.40
CA ASN A 85 -6.06 -6.02 5.70
C ASN A 85 -5.95 -7.47 6.15
N GLU A 86 -6.15 -8.45 5.25
CA GLU A 86 -6.00 -9.87 5.60
C GLU A 86 -4.57 -10.18 6.06
N TRP A 87 -3.55 -9.63 5.38
CA TRP A 87 -2.16 -9.77 5.81
C TRP A 87 -1.92 -9.08 7.17
N LEU A 88 -2.48 -7.89 7.40
CA LEU A 88 -2.36 -7.18 8.66
C LEU A 88 -3.01 -7.94 9.82
N GLU A 89 -4.17 -8.55 9.63
CA GLU A 89 -4.81 -9.39 10.65
C GLU A 89 -3.89 -10.54 11.12
N GLN A 90 -3.15 -11.14 10.20
CA GLN A 90 -2.25 -12.26 10.47
C GLN A 90 -0.91 -11.82 11.08
N ASN A 91 -0.42 -10.62 10.76
CA ASN A 91 0.95 -10.19 11.06
C ASN A 91 1.04 -9.02 12.06
N ARG A 92 -0.05 -8.29 12.26
CA ARG A 92 -0.17 -7.04 13.03
C ARG A 92 -1.59 -6.94 13.61
N VAL A 93 -1.87 -7.76 14.62
CA VAL A 93 -3.19 -7.84 15.28
C VAL A 93 -3.77 -6.45 15.53
N GLY A 94 -4.97 -6.21 15.03
CA GLY A 94 -5.73 -4.97 15.21
C GLY A 94 -5.29 -3.78 14.34
N ALA A 95 -4.30 -3.97 13.46
CA ALA A 95 -3.93 -2.94 12.49
C ALA A 95 -4.84 -3.00 11.25
N ILE A 96 -5.16 -1.83 10.70
CA ILE A 96 -6.02 -1.70 9.51
C ILE A 96 -5.33 -0.78 8.50
N ALA A 97 -5.40 -1.13 7.22
CA ALA A 97 -4.92 -0.29 6.13
C ALA A 97 -5.82 0.94 5.97
N THR A 98 -5.26 2.14 6.11
CA THR A 98 -5.95 3.42 6.05
C THR A 98 -5.72 4.11 4.70
N GLU A 99 -5.23 5.34 4.65
CA GLU A 99 -5.04 6.04 3.38
C GLU A 99 -4.12 5.26 2.45
N GLY A 100 -4.64 5.00 1.24
CA GLY A 100 -3.89 4.39 0.15
C GLY A 100 -3.40 5.49 -0.79
N ASN A 101 -2.10 5.58 -1.04
CA ASN A 101 -1.60 6.57 -1.98
C ASN A 101 -1.84 6.05 -3.41
N LYS A 102 -2.85 6.62 -4.09
CA LYS A 102 -3.34 6.21 -5.43
C LYS A 102 -2.28 6.25 -6.54
N ASN A 103 -1.14 6.87 -6.27
CA ASN A 103 0.04 6.68 -7.11
C ASN A 103 0.79 5.49 -6.55
N SER A 104 0.62 4.35 -7.14
CA SER A 104 1.35 3.16 -6.71
C SER A 104 1.97 2.56 -7.95
N GLY A 105 3.30 2.60 -7.90
CA GLY A 105 4.13 2.40 -9.07
C GLY A 105 3.97 1.00 -9.64
N VAL A 106 4.62 0.83 -10.78
CA VAL A 106 4.89 -0.50 -11.30
C VAL A 106 6.18 -0.97 -10.64
N VAL A 107 6.22 -2.17 -10.08
CA VAL A 107 7.46 -2.82 -9.65
C VAL A 107 7.57 -4.13 -10.40
N GLU A 108 8.62 -4.28 -11.21
CA GLU A 108 8.81 -5.48 -12.04
C GLU A 108 7.56 -5.81 -12.89
N ALA A 109 6.98 -4.79 -13.53
CA ALA A 109 5.75 -4.90 -14.33
C ALA A 109 4.44 -5.26 -13.56
N ARG A 110 4.44 -5.19 -12.22
CA ARG A 110 3.25 -5.43 -11.37
C ARG A 110 2.58 -4.13 -10.93
N VAL A 111 1.25 -4.11 -10.89
CA VAL A 111 0.49 -2.99 -10.30
C VAL A 111 0.49 -3.13 -8.78
N CYS A 112 1.04 -2.15 -8.09
CA CYS A 112 1.09 -2.10 -6.63
C CYS A 112 0.12 -1.04 -6.08
N TYR A 113 -0.13 -1.03 -4.76
CA TYR A 113 -0.74 0.02 -3.92
C TYR A 113 0.06 0.16 -2.62
N GLU A 114 0.36 1.39 -2.21
CA GLU A 114 1.00 1.67 -0.92
C GLU A 114 -0.06 2.12 0.07
N TYR A 115 -0.15 1.43 1.20
CA TYR A 115 -1.08 1.75 2.27
C TYR A 115 -0.31 2.17 3.53
N LEU A 116 -0.77 3.25 4.15
CA LEU A 116 -0.53 3.46 5.57
C LEU A 116 -1.37 2.45 6.36
N TYR A 117 -0.87 2.02 7.52
CA TYR A 117 -1.66 1.26 8.47
C TYR A 117 -1.53 1.86 9.86
N GLU A 118 -2.63 1.86 10.60
CA GLU A 118 -2.64 2.30 12.00
C GLU A 118 -2.57 1.08 12.89
N ALA A 119 -1.79 1.16 13.97
CA ALA A 119 -1.82 0.15 15.02
C ALA A 119 -3.18 0.20 15.74
N PRO A 120 -3.64 -0.91 16.35
CA PRO A 120 -4.86 -0.87 17.15
C PRO A 120 -4.75 0.21 18.22
N GLN A 121 -5.74 1.08 18.29
CA GLN A 121 -5.95 1.91 19.47
C GLN A 121 -6.22 0.94 20.65
N PRO A 122 -5.53 1.08 21.80
CA PRO A 122 -5.79 0.21 22.93
C PRO A 122 -7.26 0.34 23.34
N ILE A 123 -7.97 -0.79 23.36
CA ILE A 123 -9.33 -0.85 23.91
C ILE A 123 -9.20 -0.79 25.43
N GLY A 124 -9.67 0.30 26.00
CA GLY A 124 -9.76 0.48 27.45
C GLY A 124 -11.20 0.31 27.89
N ALA A 125 -11.43 -0.27 29.06
CA ALA A 125 -12.71 -0.19 29.75
C ALA A 125 -12.49 0.40 31.13
N TYR A 126 -13.31 1.37 31.52
CA TYR A 126 -13.36 1.86 32.90
C TYR A 126 -14.79 1.83 33.41
N LEU A 127 -14.93 1.61 34.72
CA LEU A 127 -16.21 1.74 35.40
C LEU A 127 -16.39 3.21 35.74
N ASP A 128 -17.46 3.82 35.24
CA ASP A 128 -17.89 5.13 35.71
C ASP A 128 -18.42 4.95 37.14
N GLU A 129 -17.71 5.51 38.11
CA GLU A 129 -18.06 5.38 39.53
C GLU A 129 -19.33 6.14 39.91
N GLU A 130 -19.79 7.09 39.10
CA GLU A 130 -20.98 7.91 39.35
C GLU A 130 -22.25 7.24 38.82
N THR A 131 -22.16 6.60 37.64
CA THR A 131 -23.30 5.95 36.97
C THR A 131 -23.33 4.43 37.15
N GLY A 132 -22.19 3.82 37.49
CA GLY A 132 -22.02 2.36 37.53
C GLY A 132 -21.92 1.73 36.14
N GLU A 133 -21.83 2.52 35.06
CA GLU A 133 -21.74 2.02 33.70
C GLU A 133 -20.31 1.68 33.31
N VAL A 134 -20.15 0.63 32.51
CA VAL A 134 -18.84 0.28 31.92
C VAL A 134 -18.69 1.07 30.63
N VAL A 135 -17.76 2.03 30.63
CA VAL A 135 -17.43 2.83 29.45
C VAL A 135 -16.29 2.16 28.71
N ILE A 136 -16.55 1.73 27.47
CA ILE A 136 -15.55 1.17 26.56
C ILE A 136 -15.00 2.32 25.70
N VAL A 137 -13.68 2.48 25.68
CA VAL A 137 -12.96 3.49 24.91
C VAL A 137 -12.14 2.81 23.83
N GLY A 138 -12.24 3.29 22.60
CA GLY A 138 -11.45 2.80 21.47
C GLY A 138 -12.17 1.78 20.57
N GLU A 139 -13.42 1.43 20.88
CA GLU A 139 -14.26 0.68 19.94
C GLU A 139 -14.79 1.66 18.87
N LYS A 140 -14.47 1.40 17.60
CA LYS A 140 -15.10 2.09 16.48
C LYS A 140 -16.54 1.59 16.40
N ILE A 141 -17.48 2.38 16.92
CA ILE A 141 -18.91 2.08 16.81
C ILE A 141 -19.21 1.98 15.31
N LEU A 142 -19.50 0.76 14.85
CA LEU A 142 -20.15 0.57 13.55
C LEU A 142 -21.58 1.05 13.75
N GLU A 143 -21.84 2.32 13.42
CA GLU A 143 -23.22 2.79 13.29
C GLU A 143 -23.87 1.98 12.17
N ASP A 144 -24.74 1.06 12.57
CA ASP A 144 -25.58 0.27 11.68
C ASP A 144 -26.68 1.22 11.18
N ASP A 145 -26.40 1.88 10.06
CA ASP A 145 -27.24 2.91 9.40
C ASP A 145 -28.53 2.30 8.77
N ASN A 146 -29.16 1.32 9.42
CA ASN A 146 -30.39 0.66 8.97
C ASN A 146 -31.42 0.48 10.11
N ALA A 147 -31.55 1.48 10.97
CA ALA A 147 -32.73 1.63 11.82
C ALA A 147 -33.48 2.93 11.49
N ALA A 148 -34.20 2.92 10.36
CA ALA A 148 -35.27 3.86 10.06
C ALA A 148 -36.49 3.10 9.52
#